data_AF-A0A958M6H5-F1
#
_entry.id   AF-A0A958M6H5-F1
#
_cell.length_a   1.000
_cell.length_b   1.000
_cell.length_c   1.000
_cell.angle_alpha   90.00
_cell.angle_beta   90.00
_cell.angle_gamma   90.00
#
_symmetry.space_group_name_H-M   'P 1'
#
loop_
_entity.id
_entity.type
_entity.pdbx_description
1 polymer ?
#
loop_
_entity_poly.entity_id
_entity_poly.type
_entity_poly.pdbx_seq_one_letter_code
_entity_poly.pdbx_strand_id
1 'polypeptide(L)'
;DYVDYWDVNVNHTMINYSYCVDNPKFFEDYSEDCWGLTASYSRNNDGSIGYNAHSPANDTGIISPTAAISSIPYAPAQSLKAMHYFYANKDKLLGPAGFYDAFSPEYNFWVAEAYLAIDQGPQIIMIENYRTGLLWNLFMANEDVQAGLTKLGF
;
A
#
# COMPACT_ATOMS: atom_id res chain seq x y z
N ASP A 1 11.26 -27.21 2.09
CA ASP A 1 11.46 -25.75 2.05
C ASP A 1 10.75 -25.19 0.84
N TYR A 2 9.54 -24.68 1.03
CA TYR A 2 8.72 -24.16 -0.07
C TYR A 2 8.95 -22.66 -0.28
N VAL A 3 9.02 -21.87 0.80
CA VAL A 3 9.14 -20.42 0.73
C VAL A 3 9.54 -19.79 2.07
N ASP A 4 10.30 -18.71 2.05
CA ASP A 4 10.41 -17.77 3.17
C ASP A 4 9.43 -16.61 2.94
N TYR A 5 8.44 -16.46 3.83
CA TYR A 5 7.37 -15.47 3.68
C TYR A 5 7.86 -14.03 3.89
N TRP A 6 8.94 -13.82 4.65
CA TRP A 6 9.54 -12.51 4.77
C TRP A 6 10.15 -12.09 3.44
N ASP A 7 10.95 -12.97 2.83
CA ASP A 7 11.57 -12.70 1.53
C ASP A 7 10.54 -12.49 0.43
N VAL A 8 9.44 -13.26 0.42
CA VAL A 8 8.35 -13.04 -0.54
C VAL A 8 7.72 -11.67 -0.38
N ASN A 9 7.44 -11.24 0.85
CA ASN A 9 6.80 -9.95 1.09
C ASN A 9 7.73 -8.79 0.73
N VAL A 10 9.01 -8.87 1.10
CA VAL A 10 10.03 -7.89 0.69
C VAL A 10 10.15 -7.83 -0.83
N ASN A 11 10.26 -8.98 -1.51
CA ASN A 11 10.37 -9.02 -2.96
C ASN A 11 9.12 -8.45 -3.64
N HIS A 12 7.92 -8.79 -3.15
CA HIS A 12 6.68 -8.26 -3.72
C HIS A 12 6.58 -6.74 -3.56
N THR A 13 6.89 -6.21 -2.38
CA THR A 13 6.97 -4.76 -2.13
C THR A 13 7.97 -4.10 -3.08
N MET A 14 9.17 -4.65 -3.21
CA MET A 14 10.22 -4.06 -4.04
C MET A 14 9.94 -4.15 -5.55
N ILE A 15 9.24 -5.18 -6.02
CA ILE A 15 8.76 -5.29 -7.40
C ILE A 15 7.72 -4.20 -7.68
N ASN A 16 6.75 -4.00 -6.78
CA ASN A 16 5.74 -2.95 -6.91
C ASN A 16 6.37 -1.55 -6.94
N TYR A 17 7.28 -1.28 -6.00
CA TYR A 17 8.07 -0.05 -5.95
C TYR A 17 8.86 0.16 -7.24
N SER A 18 9.65 -0.84 -7.67
CA SER A 18 10.51 -0.70 -8.85
C SER A 18 9.71 -0.48 -10.12
N TYR A 19 8.55 -1.15 -10.28
CA TYR A 19 7.65 -0.90 -11.42
C TYR A 19 7.17 0.56 -11.45
N CYS A 20 6.78 1.13 -10.30
CA CYS A 20 6.34 2.52 -10.23
C CYS A 20 7.49 3.49 -10.52
N VAL A 21 8.71 3.19 -10.07
CA VAL A 21 9.92 3.97 -10.36
C VAL A 21 10.29 3.91 -11.84
N ASP A 22 10.22 2.73 -12.46
CA ASP A 22 10.50 2.52 -13.88
C ASP A 22 9.44 3.19 -14.77
N ASN A 23 8.20 3.29 -14.26
CA ASN A 23 7.06 3.96 -14.89
C ASN A 23 6.93 3.66 -16.40
N PRO A 24 6.76 2.39 -16.81
CA PRO A 24 6.78 2.00 -18.22
C PRO A 24 5.62 2.58 -19.05
N LYS A 25 4.59 3.12 -18.39
CA LYS A 25 3.42 3.76 -19.01
C LYS A 25 3.49 5.29 -19.00
N PHE A 26 4.55 5.86 -18.41
CA PHE A 26 4.77 7.31 -18.31
C PHE A 26 3.63 8.08 -17.61
N PHE A 27 3.01 7.48 -16.59
CA PHE A 27 2.00 8.18 -15.79
C PHE A 27 2.62 9.31 -14.97
N GLU A 28 1.91 10.43 -14.85
CA GLU A 28 2.39 11.59 -14.10
C GLU A 28 2.76 11.26 -12.64
N ASP A 29 3.86 11.85 -12.17
CA ASP A 29 4.47 11.76 -10.84
C ASP A 29 4.94 10.38 -10.33
N TYR A 30 4.63 9.27 -11.01
CA TYR A 30 5.17 7.94 -10.67
C TYR A 30 6.70 8.01 -10.56
N SER A 31 7.21 7.67 -9.37
CA SER A 31 8.62 7.92 -9.01
C SER A 31 9.01 7.18 -7.73
N GLU A 32 10.22 7.41 -7.24
CA GLU A 32 10.65 6.91 -5.92
C GLU A 32 9.85 7.49 -4.74
N ASP A 33 9.16 8.60 -4.96
CA ASP A 33 8.36 9.31 -3.96
C ASP A 33 6.85 9.07 -4.13
N CYS A 34 6.39 8.59 -5.29
CA CYS A 34 4.98 8.30 -5.53
C CYS A 34 4.84 6.91 -6.15
N TRP A 35 4.52 5.93 -5.30
CA TRP A 35 4.38 4.53 -5.67
C TRP A 35 3.31 3.84 -4.83
N GLY A 36 2.91 2.65 -5.28
CA GLY A 36 2.01 1.78 -4.54
C GLY A 36 0.75 1.45 -5.33
N LEU A 37 0.77 0.31 -6.00
CA LEU A 37 -0.38 -0.25 -6.72
C LEU A 37 -1.03 -1.36 -5.90
N THR A 38 -2.31 -1.21 -5.57
CA THR A 38 -3.13 -2.26 -4.97
C THR A 38 -4.59 -2.08 -5.35
N ALA A 39 -5.44 -3.04 -4.98
CA ALA A 39 -6.88 -2.89 -5.14
C ALA A 39 -7.41 -1.76 -4.25
N SER A 40 -8.24 -0.88 -4.84
CA SER A 40 -8.80 0.30 -4.18
C SER A 40 -9.96 0.86 -5.02
N TYR A 41 -10.54 1.97 -4.57
CA TYR A 41 -11.26 2.85 -5.49
C TYR A 41 -10.39 3.23 -6.68
N SER A 42 -11.04 3.41 -7.83
CA SER A 42 -10.43 3.72 -9.11
C SER A 42 -11.27 4.76 -9.84
N ARG A 43 -10.79 5.24 -10.99
CA ARG A 43 -11.46 6.25 -11.80
C ARG A 43 -12.11 5.60 -13.02
N ASN A 44 -13.43 5.74 -13.16
CA ASN A 44 -14.13 5.37 -14.39
C ASN A 44 -13.82 6.35 -15.54
N ASN A 45 -14.14 5.99 -16.77
CA ASN A 45 -13.89 6.85 -17.94
C ASN A 45 -14.58 8.23 -17.83
N ASP A 46 -15.76 8.28 -17.21
CA ASP A 46 -16.52 9.51 -16.96
C ASP A 46 -16.01 10.32 -15.75
N GLY A 47 -14.97 9.85 -15.05
CA GLY A 47 -14.40 10.48 -13.87
C GLY A 47 -15.08 10.14 -12.55
N SER A 48 -16.16 9.36 -12.58
CA SER A 48 -16.79 8.84 -11.36
C SER A 48 -15.92 7.80 -10.66
N ILE A 49 -16.23 7.55 -9.39
CA ILE A 49 -15.52 6.54 -8.57
C ILE A 49 -15.99 5.14 -9.01
N GLY A 50 -15.03 4.29 -9.37
CA GLY A 50 -15.17 2.86 -9.59
C GLY A 50 -14.26 2.06 -8.66
N TYR A 51 -14.02 0.80 -8.97
CA TYR A 51 -13.11 -0.08 -8.22
C TYR A 51 -12.28 -0.91 -9.19
N ASN A 52 -11.01 -1.14 -8.86
CA ASN A 52 -10.12 -1.96 -9.68
C ASN A 52 -9.01 -2.58 -8.81
N ALA A 53 -8.50 -3.74 -9.22
CA ALA A 53 -7.39 -4.41 -8.57
C ALA A 53 -6.07 -3.99 -9.24
N HIS A 54 -5.55 -2.81 -8.87
CA HIS A 54 -4.33 -2.28 -9.47
C HIS A 54 -3.11 -3.11 -9.07
N SER A 55 -2.21 -3.32 -10.02
CA SER A 55 -0.92 -4.01 -9.84
C SER A 55 0.01 -3.63 -10.99
N PRO A 56 1.31 -3.97 -10.95
CA PRO A 56 2.21 -3.81 -12.10
C PRO A 56 1.67 -4.39 -13.43
N ALA A 57 0.85 -5.45 -13.37
CA ALA A 57 0.22 -6.05 -14.54
C ALA A 57 -1.10 -5.38 -14.96
N ASN A 58 -1.70 -4.57 -14.07
CA ASN A 58 -2.98 -3.89 -14.26
C ASN A 58 -2.89 -2.46 -13.72
N ASP A 59 -2.03 -1.68 -14.33
CA ASP A 59 -1.79 -0.29 -13.95
C ASP A 59 -2.62 0.67 -14.81
N THR A 60 -3.44 1.50 -14.17
CA THR A 60 -4.29 2.52 -14.81
C THR A 60 -3.95 3.93 -14.34
N GLY A 61 -2.75 4.15 -13.80
CA GLY A 61 -2.31 5.47 -13.32
C GLY A 61 -2.89 5.87 -11.97
N ILE A 62 -3.47 4.91 -11.23
CA ILE A 62 -4.07 5.12 -9.91
C ILE A 62 -3.11 4.62 -8.84
N ILE A 63 -2.72 5.50 -7.92
CA ILE A 63 -1.91 5.18 -6.73
C ILE A 63 -2.85 5.10 -5.52
N SER A 64 -2.63 4.09 -4.68
CA SER A 64 -3.40 3.88 -3.45
C SER A 64 -2.45 3.95 -2.25
N PRO A 65 -2.54 4.97 -1.38
CA PRO A 65 -1.56 5.20 -0.31
C PRO A 65 -1.30 3.97 0.57
N THR A 66 -2.31 3.13 0.82
CA THR A 66 -2.17 1.93 1.63
C THR A 66 -1.11 0.95 1.12
N ALA A 67 -0.87 0.87 -0.20
CA ALA A 67 0.12 -0.04 -0.76
C ALA A 67 1.53 0.30 -0.26
N ALA A 68 1.93 1.57 -0.34
CA ALA A 68 3.23 2.02 0.12
C ALA A 68 3.30 2.09 1.65
N ILE A 69 2.28 2.67 2.29
CA ILE A 69 2.27 2.89 3.75
C ILE A 69 2.28 1.56 4.50
N SER A 70 1.42 0.61 4.12
CA SER A 70 1.30 -0.68 4.80
C SER A 70 2.49 -1.60 4.53
N SER A 71 3.33 -1.28 3.54
CA SER A 71 4.57 -1.99 3.25
C SER A 71 5.76 -1.53 4.11
N ILE A 72 5.57 -0.59 5.04
CA ILE A 72 6.65 -0.01 5.85
C ILE A 72 7.53 -1.05 6.60
N PRO A 73 7.03 -2.19 7.11
CA PRO A 73 7.92 -3.16 7.74
C PRO A 73 8.88 -3.84 6.75
N TYR A 74 8.54 -3.86 5.46
CA TYR A 74 9.31 -4.54 4.43
C TYR A 74 10.25 -3.60 3.67
N ALA A 75 9.84 -2.34 3.46
CA ALA A 75 10.62 -1.34 2.73
C ALA A 75 10.52 0.06 3.38
N PRO A 76 11.06 0.24 4.60
CA PRO A 76 10.76 1.43 5.41
C PRO A 76 11.22 2.74 4.78
N ALA A 77 12.37 2.75 4.10
CA ALA A 77 12.88 3.95 3.44
C ALA A 77 11.95 4.40 2.29
N GLN A 78 11.51 3.46 1.45
CA GLN A 78 10.62 3.69 0.31
C GLN A 78 9.22 4.10 0.77
N SER A 79 8.69 3.46 1.80
CA SER A 79 7.40 3.81 2.39
C SER A 79 7.42 5.19 3.06
N LEU A 80 8.52 5.57 3.72
CA LEU A 80 8.68 6.91 4.29
C LEU A 80 8.76 8.01 3.23
N LYS A 81 9.50 7.78 2.13
CA LYS A 81 9.49 8.69 0.98
C LYS A 81 8.08 8.93 0.45
N ALA A 82 7.32 7.84 0.22
CA ALA A 82 5.93 7.92 -0.21
C ALA A 82 5.04 8.69 0.77
N MET A 83 5.15 8.40 2.07
CA MET A 83 4.39 9.14 3.09
C MET A 83 4.71 10.64 3.10
N HIS A 84 5.97 11.02 2.90
CA HIS A 84 6.36 12.43 2.80
C HIS A 84 5.75 13.10 1.58
N TYR A 85 5.73 12.44 0.43
CA TYR A 85 5.07 12.93 -0.78
C TYR A 85 3.56 13.08 -0.59
N PHE A 86 2.89 12.05 -0.04
CA PHE A 86 1.46 12.10 0.23
C PHE A 86 1.12 13.23 1.20
N TYR A 87 1.92 13.41 2.25
CA TYR A 87 1.70 14.47 3.24
C TYR A 87 2.05 15.87 2.71
N ALA A 88 3.02 15.99 1.80
CA ALA A 88 3.29 17.25 1.10
C ALA A 88 2.08 17.71 0.26
N ASN A 89 1.27 16.75 -0.23
CA ASN A 89 0.03 16.97 -0.97
C ASN A 89 -1.24 16.85 -0.09
N LYS A 90 -1.10 16.98 1.24
CA LYS A 90 -2.20 16.76 2.20
C LYS A 90 -3.46 17.59 1.96
N ASP A 91 -3.33 18.78 1.37
CA ASP A 91 -4.49 19.64 1.08
C ASP A 91 -5.46 19.01 0.06
N LYS A 92 -4.98 18.01 -0.70
CA LYS A 92 -5.78 17.20 -1.62
C LYS A 92 -5.99 15.77 -1.10
N LEU A 93 -4.96 15.18 -0.49
CA LEU A 93 -4.92 13.74 -0.20
C LEU A 93 -5.34 13.37 1.22
N LEU A 94 -5.34 14.31 2.17
CA LEU A 94 -5.60 14.03 3.58
C LEU A 94 -6.96 14.56 3.99
N GLY A 95 -7.84 13.68 4.43
CA GLY A 95 -9.12 14.06 5.03
C GLY A 95 -9.22 13.63 6.50
N PRO A 96 -10.44 13.63 7.08
CA PRO A 96 -10.64 13.43 8.52
C PRO A 96 -10.22 12.05 9.04
N ALA A 97 -10.09 11.04 8.17
CA ALA A 97 -9.73 9.67 8.55
C ALA A 97 -8.35 9.24 8.03
N GLY A 98 -7.47 10.19 7.71
CA GLY A 98 -6.15 9.94 7.14
C GLY A 98 -6.13 10.18 5.63
N PHE A 99 -5.20 9.53 4.92
CA PHE A 99 -5.16 9.64 3.47
C PHE A 99 -6.42 9.03 2.85
N TYR A 100 -6.93 9.68 1.81
CA TYR A 100 -7.98 9.14 0.96
C TYR A 100 -7.50 7.89 0.21
N ASP A 101 -8.46 7.06 -0.20
CA ASP A 101 -8.24 5.69 -0.63
C ASP A 101 -7.31 5.55 -1.86
N ALA A 102 -7.47 6.46 -2.83
CA ALA A 102 -6.72 6.44 -4.07
C ALA A 102 -6.68 7.81 -4.73
N PHE A 103 -5.66 8.05 -5.55
CA PHE A 103 -5.53 9.26 -6.36
C PHE A 103 -4.78 8.98 -7.67
N SER A 104 -4.82 9.94 -8.58
CA SER A 104 -4.07 9.91 -9.84
C SER A 104 -3.68 11.31 -10.28
N PRO A 105 -2.37 11.64 -10.27
CA PRO A 105 -1.85 12.90 -10.83
C PRO A 105 -2.23 13.08 -12.30
N GLU A 106 -2.10 12.02 -13.10
CA GLU A 106 -2.41 11.96 -14.54
C GLU A 106 -3.80 12.52 -14.89
N TYR A 107 -4.81 12.25 -14.05
CA TYR A 107 -6.18 12.67 -14.30
C TYR A 107 -6.52 14.00 -13.64
N ASN A 108 -5.68 15.01 -13.85
CA ASN A 108 -5.79 16.34 -13.22
C ASN A 108 -5.85 16.22 -11.68
N PHE A 109 -4.96 15.40 -11.13
CA PHE A 109 -4.87 15.13 -9.69
C PHE A 109 -6.19 14.63 -9.10
N TRP A 110 -6.85 13.69 -9.78
CA TRP A 110 -8.10 13.07 -9.31
C TRP A 110 -7.88 12.37 -7.97
N VAL A 111 -8.83 12.51 -7.05
CA VAL A 111 -8.80 11.86 -5.72
C VAL A 111 -10.14 11.18 -5.48
N ALA A 112 -10.12 9.94 -5.02
CA ALA A 112 -11.29 9.30 -4.45
C ALA A 112 -11.48 9.83 -3.03
N GLU A 113 -12.30 10.88 -2.82
CA GLU A 113 -12.61 11.44 -1.50
C GLU A 113 -13.49 10.50 -0.63
N ALA A 114 -13.03 9.26 -0.47
CA ALA A 114 -13.66 8.18 0.24
C ALA A 114 -12.60 7.34 0.94
N TYR A 115 -13.04 6.44 1.82
CA TYR A 115 -12.19 5.54 2.58
C TYR A 115 -12.72 4.12 2.49
N LEU A 116 -11.84 3.14 2.37
CA LEU A 116 -12.16 1.75 2.63
C LEU A 116 -11.51 1.29 3.94
N ALA A 117 -12.28 0.60 4.78
CA ALA A 117 -11.77 0.07 6.04
C ALA A 117 -10.59 -0.90 5.83
N ILE A 118 -10.66 -1.67 4.74
CA ILE A 118 -9.61 -2.61 4.34
C ILE A 118 -8.31 -1.92 3.91
N ASP A 119 -8.35 -0.63 3.57
CA ASP A 119 -7.18 0.14 3.14
C ASP A 119 -6.68 1.05 4.26
N GLN A 120 -7.55 1.61 5.09
CA GLN A 120 -7.15 2.41 6.27
C GLN A 120 -6.57 1.55 7.39
N GLY A 121 -7.17 0.39 7.67
CA GLY A 121 -6.77 -0.48 8.78
C GLY A 121 -5.30 -0.93 8.71
N PRO A 122 -4.84 -1.49 7.57
CA PRO A 122 -3.47 -1.94 7.42
C PRO A 122 -2.43 -0.83 7.60
N GLN A 123 -2.72 0.41 7.21
CA GLN A 123 -1.78 1.53 7.38
C GLN A 123 -1.37 1.68 8.86
N ILE A 124 -2.37 1.73 9.75
CA ILE A 124 -2.16 1.89 11.18
C ILE A 124 -1.46 0.64 11.76
N ILE A 125 -1.95 -0.54 11.41
CA ILE A 125 -1.45 -1.82 11.93
C ILE A 125 0.01 -2.02 11.53
N MET A 126 0.36 -1.77 10.27
CA MET A 126 1.69 -2.03 9.74
C MET A 126 2.69 -0.96 10.15
N ILE A 127 2.28 0.31 10.30
CA ILE A 127 3.11 1.32 10.96
C ILE A 127 3.45 0.88 12.38
N GLU A 128 2.48 0.40 13.16
CA GLU A 128 2.74 0.01 14.54
C GLU A 128 3.58 -1.27 14.62
N ASN A 129 3.38 -2.24 13.73
CA ASN A 129 4.24 -3.41 13.63
C ASN A 129 5.68 -3.04 13.26
N TYR A 130 5.89 -2.08 12.36
CA TYR A 130 7.23 -1.56 12.08
C TYR A 130 7.86 -0.90 13.31
N ARG A 131 7.10 -0.12 14.07
CA ARG A 131 7.62 0.63 15.24
C ARG A 131 7.95 -0.26 16.43
N THR A 132 7.09 -1.22 16.75
CA THR A 132 7.15 -1.97 18.01
C THR A 132 6.87 -3.47 17.85
N GLY A 133 6.36 -3.91 16.69
CA GLY A 133 5.89 -5.28 16.50
C GLY A 133 4.63 -5.62 17.28
N LEU A 134 3.89 -4.64 17.83
CA LEU A 134 2.82 -4.86 18.80
C LEU A 134 1.79 -5.92 18.36
N LEU A 135 1.22 -5.78 17.16
CA LEU A 135 0.14 -6.67 16.71
C LEU A 135 0.68 -8.04 16.34
N TRP A 136 1.87 -8.12 15.75
CA TRP A 136 2.57 -9.39 15.52
C TRP A 136 2.86 -10.12 16.83
N ASN A 137 3.40 -9.43 17.82
CA ASN A 137 3.70 -10.02 19.13
C ASN A 137 2.44 -10.53 19.82
N LEU A 138 1.35 -9.75 19.79
CA LEU A 138 0.07 -10.16 20.36
C LEU A 138 -0.53 -11.37 19.62
N PHE A 139 -0.51 -11.36 18.28
CA PHE A 139 -1.03 -12.47 17.47
C PHE A 139 -0.21 -13.75 17.67
N MET A 140 1.12 -13.64 17.65
CA MET A 140 2.02 -14.78 17.79
C MET A 140 2.12 -15.33 19.22
N ALA A 141 1.66 -14.58 20.22
CA ALA A 141 1.54 -15.07 21.60
C ALA A 141 0.33 -16.02 21.80
N ASN A 142 -0.58 -16.13 20.83
CA ASN A 142 -1.74 -17.00 20.92
C ASN A 142 -1.37 -18.48 20.69
N GLU A 143 -1.70 -19.35 21.64
CA GLU A 143 -1.37 -20.79 21.61
C GLU A 143 -2.02 -21.53 20.43
N ASP A 144 -3.24 -21.14 20.00
CA ASP A 144 -3.91 -21.74 18.84
C ASP A 144 -3.20 -21.39 17.54
N VAL A 145 -2.66 -20.16 17.42
CA VAL A 145 -1.85 -19.73 16.27
C VAL A 145 -0.58 -20.57 16.18
N GLN A 146 0.14 -20.72 17.31
CA GLN A 146 1.37 -21.52 17.37
C GLN A 146 1.11 -23.00 17.05
N ALA A 147 0.04 -23.57 17.60
CA ALA A 147 -0.37 -24.95 17.33
C ALA A 147 -0.74 -25.14 15.85
N GLY A 148 -1.44 -24.17 15.25
CA GLY A 148 -1.78 -24.16 13.83
C GLY A 148 -0.55 -24.14 12.93
N LEU A 149 0.41 -23.24 13.20
CA LEU A 149 1.68 -23.15 12.46
C LEU A 149 2.48 -24.45 12.56
N THR A 150 2.62 -25.01 13.76
CA THR A 150 3.30 -26.29 14.00
C THR A 150 2.65 -27.42 13.20
N LYS A 151 1.30 -27.48 13.18
CA LYS A 151 0.55 -28.49 12.43
C LYS A 151 0.74 -28.38 10.91
N LEU A 152 1.02 -27.17 10.41
CA LEU A 152 1.31 -26.91 9.00
C LEU A 152 2.80 -27.10 8.64
N GLY A 153 3.67 -27.37 9.62
CA GLY A 153 5.10 -27.59 9.42
C GLY A 153 5.91 -26.30 9.20
N PHE A 154 5.44 -25.18 9.77
CA PHE A 154 6.20 -23.94 9.90
C PHE A 154 7.23 -24.02 11.04
#